data_AF-A0A959QXE4-F1
#
_entry.id   AF-A0A959QXE4-F1
#
_cell.length_a   1.000
_cell.length_b   1.000
_cell.length_c   1.000
_cell.angle_alpha   90.00
_cell.angle_beta   90.00
_cell.angle_gamma   90.00
#
_symmetry.space_group_name_H-M   'P 1'
#
loop_
_entity.id
_entity.type
_entity.pdbx_description
1 polymer ?
#
loop_
_entity_poly.entity_id
_entity_poly.type
_entity_poly.pdbx_seq_one_letter_code
_entity_poly.pdbx_strand_id
1 'polypeptide(L)'
;MINSNQISQIESDQIRSIAEYLYKQQIPVTFFGKAWSGCTNNWIYFDTYLDIEALTALFNLGEHIEIHENLDPRSGLEKGFIDKNTGEGLMGKLKPVR
;
A
#
# COMPACT_ATOMS: atom_id res chain seq x y z
N MET A 1 15.40 -4.98 -9.68
CA MET A 1 14.90 -3.60 -9.83
C MET A 1 13.43 -3.71 -10.12
N ILE A 2 12.57 -3.13 -9.26
CA ILE A 2 11.14 -3.11 -9.51
C ILE A 2 10.86 -2.02 -10.53
N ASN A 3 10.26 -2.43 -11.65
CA ASN A 3 9.99 -1.59 -12.80
C ASN A 3 8.55 -1.06 -12.67
N SER A 4 8.30 0.16 -13.13
CA SER A 4 6.98 0.80 -13.28
C SER A 4 5.84 -0.13 -13.75
N ASN A 5 6.19 -1.21 -14.47
CA ASN A 5 5.31 -2.27 -14.94
C ASN A 5 4.51 -3.02 -13.85
N GLN A 6 4.93 -3.02 -12.58
CA GLN A 6 4.14 -3.63 -11.49
C GLN A 6 3.03 -2.68 -11.01
N ILE A 7 3.31 -1.38 -10.95
CA ILE A 7 2.31 -0.39 -10.54
C ILE A 7 1.16 -0.32 -11.57
N SER A 8 1.47 -0.46 -12.85
CA SER A 8 0.44 -0.51 -13.91
C SER A 8 -0.49 -1.73 -13.84
N GLN A 9 -0.16 -2.75 -13.03
CA GLN A 9 -1.02 -3.93 -12.81
C GLN A 9 -1.99 -3.76 -11.64
N ILE A 10 -1.92 -2.64 -10.92
CA ILE A 10 -2.89 -2.28 -9.88
C ILE A 10 -4.13 -1.74 -10.57
N GLU A 11 -5.32 -2.28 -10.31
CA GLU A 11 -6.58 -1.89 -10.93
C GLU A 11 -7.20 -0.64 -10.28
N SER A 12 -7.05 -0.49 -8.97
CA SER A 12 -7.53 0.66 -8.20
C SER A 12 -6.75 1.93 -8.58
N ASP A 13 -7.46 2.89 -9.16
CA ASP A 13 -6.86 4.17 -9.56
C ASP A 13 -6.29 4.94 -8.36
N GLN A 14 -6.92 4.83 -7.18
CA GLN A 14 -6.44 5.52 -5.98
C GLN A 14 -5.16 4.86 -5.44
N ILE A 15 -5.14 3.53 -5.33
CA ILE A 15 -3.95 2.79 -4.89
C ILE A 15 -2.81 2.99 -5.90
N ARG A 16 -3.11 2.94 -7.21
CA ARG A 16 -2.13 3.20 -8.27
C ARG A 16 -1.55 4.60 -8.17
N SER A 17 -2.38 5.62 -7.95
CA SER A 17 -1.95 7.03 -7.82
C SER A 17 -0.97 7.21 -6.65
N ILE A 18 -1.26 6.62 -5.49
CA ILE A 18 -0.36 6.65 -4.34
C ILE A 18 0.93 5.89 -4.65
N ALA A 19 0.84 4.69 -5.24
CA ALA A 19 2.01 3.89 -5.60
C ALA A 19 2.95 4.61 -6.56
N GLU A 20 2.41 5.27 -7.59
CA GLU A 20 3.18 6.08 -8.54
C GLU A 20 3.86 7.26 -7.84
N TYR A 21 3.17 7.92 -6.91
CA TYR A 21 3.75 9.00 -6.12
C TYR A 21 4.94 8.53 -5.28
N LEU A 22 4.80 7.44 -4.53
CA LEU A 22 5.88 6.86 -3.73
C LEU A 22 7.05 6.39 -4.60
N TYR A 23 6.75 5.81 -5.78
CA TYR A 23 7.76 5.43 -6.75
C TYR A 23 8.53 6.63 -7.31
N LYS A 24 7.86 7.75 -7.62
CA LYS A 24 8.50 9.00 -8.07
C LYS A 24 9.41 9.60 -6.99
N GLN A 25 9.11 9.34 -5.71
CA GLN A 25 9.98 9.68 -4.57
C GLN A 25 11.16 8.69 -4.39
N GLN A 26 11.33 7.74 -5.32
CA GLN A 26 12.36 6.70 -5.29
C GLN A 26 12.29 5.80 -4.05
N ILE A 27 11.10 5.66 -3.45
CA ILE A 27 10.90 4.77 -2.31
C ILE A 27 10.95 3.32 -2.81
N PRO A 28 11.80 2.46 -2.24
CA PRO A 28 11.91 1.07 -2.66
C PRO A 28 10.60 0.30 -2.43
N VAL A 29 10.22 -0.53 -3.39
CA VAL A 29 9.16 -1.54 -3.20
C VAL A 29 9.80 -2.81 -2.65
N THR A 30 9.26 -3.36 -1.58
CA THR A 30 9.74 -4.59 -0.93
C THR A 30 9.01 -5.83 -1.40
N PHE A 31 7.75 -5.68 -1.82
CA PHE A 31 6.92 -6.79 -2.30
C PHE A 31 5.83 -6.30 -3.26
N PHE A 32 5.48 -7.14 -4.22
CA PHE A 32 4.33 -6.97 -5.11
C PHE A 32 3.71 -8.32 -5.41
N GLY A 33 2.40 -8.46 -5.19
CA GLY A 33 1.64 -9.66 -5.49
C GLY A 33 0.62 -9.99 -4.41
N LYS A 34 0.21 -11.26 -4.32
CA LYS A 34 -0.78 -11.72 -3.34
C LYS A 34 -0.13 -11.89 -1.97
N ALA A 35 -0.53 -11.09 -0.99
CA ALA A 35 0.11 -11.04 0.33
C ALA A 35 -0.04 -12.33 1.17
N TRP A 36 -1.14 -13.08 0.98
CA TRP A 36 -1.37 -14.37 1.65
C TRP A 36 -2.22 -15.30 0.78
N SER A 37 -2.31 -16.58 1.14
CA SER A 37 -2.97 -17.63 0.33
C SER A 37 -4.45 -17.38 0.01
N GLY A 38 -5.13 -16.57 0.84
CA GLY A 38 -6.51 -16.14 0.63
C GLY A 38 -6.66 -14.76 -0.03
N CYS A 39 -5.57 -14.06 -0.32
CA CYS A 39 -5.59 -12.77 -0.99
C CYS A 39 -5.72 -12.99 -2.50
N THR A 40 -6.82 -12.52 -3.09
CA THR A 40 -7.10 -12.71 -4.53
C THR A 40 -6.43 -11.66 -5.41
N ASN A 41 -6.09 -10.50 -4.84
CA ASN A 41 -5.69 -9.30 -5.56
C ASN A 41 -4.26 -8.87 -5.22
N ASN A 42 -3.70 -7.99 -6.04
CA ASN A 42 -2.32 -7.55 -5.87
C ASN A 42 -2.21 -6.52 -4.75
N TRP A 43 -1.21 -6.72 -3.90
CA TRP A 43 -0.80 -5.77 -2.90
C TRP A 43 0.62 -5.30 -3.20
N ILE A 44 0.89 -4.03 -2.94
CA ILE A 44 2.21 -3.41 -3.12
C ILE A 44 2.74 -2.90 -1.78
N TYR A 45 3.99 -3.19 -1.49
CA TYR A 45 4.63 -2.87 -0.23
C TYR A 45 5.82 -1.96 -0.45
N PHE A 46 5.90 -0.85 0.29
CA PHE A 46 6.99 0.11 0.23
C PHE A 46 7.88 0.05 1.48
N ASP A 47 9.18 0.27 1.30
CA ASP A 47 10.19 0.28 2.36
C ASP A 47 10.19 1.59 3.17
N THR A 48 9.01 2.07 3.57
CA THR A 48 8.84 3.36 4.25
C THR A 48 7.72 3.31 5.29
N TYR A 49 7.66 4.31 6.15
CA TYR A 49 6.48 4.59 6.97
C TYR A 49 5.53 5.48 6.17
N LEU A 50 4.29 5.04 5.98
CA LEU A 50 3.29 5.84 5.28
C LEU A 50 2.69 6.87 6.24
N ASP A 51 2.69 8.13 5.82
CA ASP A 51 1.91 9.17 6.47
C ASP A 51 0.47 9.07 5.97
N ILE A 52 -0.33 8.29 6.69
CA ILE A 52 -1.71 7.96 6.30
C ILE A 52 -2.57 9.22 6.21
N GLU A 53 -2.41 10.16 7.15
CA GLU A 53 -3.17 11.41 7.17
C GLU A 53 -2.79 12.30 5.98
N ALA A 54 -1.49 12.50 5.75
CA ALA A 54 -1.01 13.31 4.63
C ALA A 54 -1.41 12.72 3.27
N LEU A 55 -1.29 11.40 3.10
CA LEU A 55 -1.69 10.72 1.86
C LEU A 55 -3.21 10.76 1.65
N THR A 56 -4.00 10.61 2.72
CA THR A 56 -5.47 10.72 2.64
C THR A 56 -5.88 12.11 2.17
N ALA A 57 -5.27 13.16 2.73
CA ALA A 57 -5.53 14.54 2.35
C ALA A 57 -5.03 14.87 0.94
N LEU A 58 -3.84 14.40 0.56
CA LEU A 58 -3.21 14.70 -0.74
C LEU A 58 -3.98 14.08 -1.92
N PHE A 59 -4.49 12.86 -1.74
CA PHE A 59 -5.17 12.11 -2.81
C PHE A 59 -6.70 12.17 -2.75
N ASN A 60 -7.27 12.81 -1.72
CA ASN A 60 -8.71 12.90 -1.49
C ASN A 60 -9.39 11.51 -1.61
N LEU A 61 -8.90 10.57 -0.78
CA LEU A 61 -9.29 9.16 -0.88
C LEU A 61 -10.80 8.98 -0.66
N GLY A 62 -11.40 8.07 -1.43
CA GLY A 62 -12.84 7.80 -1.39
C GLY A 62 -13.24 6.86 -0.25
N GLU A 63 -14.54 6.75 0.02
CA GLU A 63 -15.09 5.90 1.11
C GLU A 63 -14.80 4.40 0.95
N HIS A 64 -14.41 3.97 -0.25
CA HIS A 64 -14.01 2.59 -0.53
C HIS A 64 -12.57 2.29 -0.08
N ILE A 65 -11.75 3.30 0.18
CA ILE A 65 -10.41 3.12 0.72
C ILE A 65 -10.47 3.02 2.24
N GLU A 66 -10.06 1.88 2.77
CA GLU A 66 -9.90 1.66 4.20
C GLU A 66 -8.45 1.74 4.62
N ILE A 67 -8.23 2.28 5.81
CA ILE A 67 -6.93 2.21 6.47
C ILE A 67 -6.78 0.80 7.02
N HIS A 68 -5.74 0.10 6.59
CA HIS A 68 -5.38 -1.21 7.11
C HIS A 68 -4.17 -1.10 8.04
N GLU A 69 -4.21 -1.86 9.12
CA GLU A 69 -3.13 -1.92 10.10
C GLU A 69 -2.97 -3.37 10.56
N ASN A 70 -1.76 -3.90 10.46
CA ASN A 70 -1.40 -5.19 11.02
C ASN A 70 -0.44 -4.96 12.19
N LEU A 71 -0.88 -5.39 13.37
CA LEU A 71 -0.14 -5.27 14.63
C LEU A 71 0.47 -6.60 15.09
N ASP A 72 0.40 -7.66 14.29
CA ASP A 72 0.94 -8.96 14.66
C ASP A 72 2.46 -9.01 14.41
N PRO A 73 3.29 -9.05 15.47
CA PRO A 73 4.74 -9.09 15.33
C PRO A 73 5.26 -10.37 14.67
N ARG A 74 4.43 -11.42 14.55
CA ARG A 74 4.81 -12.68 13.87
C ARG A 74 4.68 -12.60 12.35
N SER A 75 3.73 -11.81 11.86
CA SER A 75 3.48 -11.63 10.42
C SER A 75 4.02 -10.31 9.86
N GLY A 76 4.42 -9.38 10.74
CA GLY A 76 5.03 -8.10 10.39
C GLY A 76 4.16 -6.93 10.81
N LEU A 77 4.79 -5.82 11.18
CA LEU A 77 4.07 -4.60 11.55
C LEU A 77 3.96 -3.68 10.34
N GLU A 78 2.75 -3.49 9.84
CA GLU A 78 2.46 -2.73 8.63
C GLU A 78 1.24 -1.84 8.79
N LYS A 79 1.21 -0.75 8.01
CA LYS A 79 0.09 0.16 7.93
C LYS A 79 -0.02 0.72 6.51
N GLY A 80 -1.25 0.90 6.04
CA GLY A 80 -1.49 1.36 4.69
C GLY A 80 -2.97 1.45 4.34
N PHE A 81 -3.28 1.16 3.09
CA PHE A 81 -4.59 1.33 2.48
C PHE A 81 -5.04 0.05 1.80
N ILE A 82 -6.34 -0.23 1.82
CA ILE A 82 -6.99 -1.26 1.02
C ILE A 82 -8.15 -0.62 0.28
N ASP A 83 -8.23 -0.86 -1.02
CA ASP A 83 -9.44 -0.56 -1.78
C ASP A 83 -10.43 -1.72 -1.65
N LYS A 84 -11.59 -1.47 -1.03
CA LYS A 84 -12.64 -2.50 -0.88
C LYS A 84 -13.31 -2.91 -2.18
N ASN A 85 -13.26 -2.08 -3.22
CA ASN A 85 -13.88 -2.42 -4.50
C ASN A 85 -13.03 -3.41 -5.27
N THR A 86 -11.70 -3.24 -5.26
CA THR A 86 -10.78 -4.11 -5.99
C THR A 86 -10.14 -5.18 -5.09
N GLY A 87 -10.09 -4.98 -3.78
CA GLY A 87 -9.36 -5.83 -2.83
C GLY A 87 -7.83 -5.63 -2.83
N GLU A 88 -7.35 -4.61 -3.54
CA GLU A 88 -5.92 -4.31 -3.65
C GLU A 88 -5.42 -3.48 -2.48
N GLY A 89 -4.18 -3.73 -2.08
CA GLY A 89 -3.56 -3.09 -0.93
C GLY A 89 -2.30 -2.31 -1.28
N LEU A 90 -2.06 -1.24 -0.55
CA LEU A 90 -0.77 -0.55 -0.50
C LEU A 90 -0.33 -0.44 0.93
N MET A 91 0.82 -1.03 1.25
CA MET A 91 1.33 -1.13 2.61
C MET A 91 2.69 -0.45 2.73
N GLY A 92 2.96 0.06 3.92
CA GLY A 92 4.30 0.39 4.39
C GLY A 92 4.54 -0.18 5.77
N LYS A 93 5.69 0.15 6.35
CA LYS A 93 6.06 -0.22 7.72
C LYS A 93 5.16 0.51 8.72
N LEU A 94 4.85 -0.15 9.83
CA LEU A 94 4.25 0.49 10.99
C LEU A 94 5.34 1.19 11.81
N LYS A 95 5.14 2.48 12.10
CA LYS A 95 6.08 3.22 12.95
C LYS A 95 6.03 2.66 14.38
N PRO A 96 7.18 2.27 14.97
CA PRO A 96 7.19 1.84 16.36
C PRO A 96 6.78 3.03 17.24
N VAL A 97 5.78 2.83 18.09
CA VAL A 97 5.41 3.80 19.12
C VAL A 97 6.57 3.85 20.11
N ARG A 98 7.25 4.99 20.19
CA ARG A 98 8.31 5.28 21.18
C ARG A 98 7.75 6.08 22.33
#